data_AF-A0A846GSR5-F1
#
_entry.id   AF-A0A846GSR5-F1
#
_cell.length_a   1.000
_cell.length_b   1.000
_cell.length_c   1.000
_cell.angle_alpha   90.00
_cell.angle_beta   90.00
_cell.angle_gamma   90.00
#
_symmetry.space_group_name_H-M   'P 1'
#
loop_
_entity.id
_entity.type
_entity.pdbx_description
1 polymer ?
#
loop_
_entity_poly.entity_id
_entity_poly.type
_entity_poly.pdbx_seq_one_letter_code
_entity_poly.pdbx_strand_id
1 'polypeptide(L)'
;MKAPAKVIRTDKWKLNPSPEQKVLFGETVKVYRQACRYLVGIIYTHWSELGELTADQLTPAVEKLMHKTAKRPNVKYPQFNKAFHKFPSYYRRAAIAFAAGQVSSYVTRYREWQSGVRKRKGVAE
;
A
#
# COMPACT_ATOMS: atom_id res chain seq x y z
N MET A 1 31.28 -2.68 25.74
CA MET A 1 31.25 -1.50 24.84
C MET A 1 29.79 -1.25 24.44
N LYS A 2 29.24 -0.05 24.65
CA LYS A 2 27.86 0.28 24.23
C LYS A 2 27.82 0.44 22.71
N ALA A 3 26.83 -0.17 22.05
CA ALA A 3 26.61 0.03 20.62
C ALA A 3 26.32 1.52 20.34
N PRO A 4 26.88 2.11 19.28
CA PRO A 4 26.66 3.52 18.97
C PRO A 4 25.18 3.77 18.66
N ALA A 5 24.64 4.86 19.21
CA ALA A 5 23.26 5.26 18.95
C ALA A 5 23.05 5.52 17.45
N LYS A 6 22.02 4.92 16.86
CA LYS A 6 21.68 5.10 15.45
C LYS A 6 21.17 6.53 15.23
N VAL A 7 22.05 7.40 14.71
CA VAL A 7 21.68 8.76 14.31
C VAL A 7 20.93 8.68 12.97
N ILE A 8 19.65 9.05 12.96
CA ILE A 8 18.85 9.16 11.72
C ILE A 8 18.82 10.64 11.33
N ARG A 9 19.53 10.98 10.24
CA ARG A 9 19.44 12.31 9.61
C ARG A 9 18.35 12.30 8.56
N THR A 10 17.42 13.25 8.62
CA THR A 10 16.38 13.43 7.60
C THR A 10 16.70 14.69 6.79
N ASP A 11 17.10 14.52 5.54
CA ASP A 11 17.33 15.63 4.62
C ASP A 11 16.06 15.92 3.81
N LYS A 12 15.58 17.16 3.85
CA LYS A 12 14.43 17.62 3.07
C LYS A 12 14.91 18.28 1.78
N TRP A 13 14.72 17.59 0.66
CA TRP A 13 15.05 18.11 -0.66
C TRP A 13 13.81 18.73 -1.30
N LYS A 14 13.91 19.98 -1.76
CA LYS A 14 12.89 20.59 -2.62
C LYS A 14 13.19 20.19 -4.05
N LEU A 15 12.27 19.44 -4.67
CA LEU A 15 12.33 19.18 -6.10
C LEU A 15 12.03 20.49 -6.84
N ASN A 16 12.83 20.84 -7.85
CA ASN A 16 12.58 21.99 -8.72
C ASN A 16 12.28 21.54 -10.17
N PRO A 17 11.11 20.92 -10.41
CA PRO A 17 10.78 20.38 -11.72
C PRO A 17 10.40 21.47 -12.73
N SER A 18 10.74 21.23 -14.00
CA SER A 18 10.22 22.01 -15.12
C SER A 18 8.69 21.91 -15.21
N PRO A 19 8.01 22.86 -15.89
CA PRO A 19 6.56 22.78 -16.10
C PRO A 19 6.11 21.45 -16.71
N GLU A 20 6.85 20.92 -17.68
CA GLU A 20 6.58 19.62 -18.30
C GLU A 20 6.71 18.46 -17.31
N GLN A 21 7.76 18.45 -16.49
CA GLN A 21 7.96 17.43 -15.45
C GLN A 21 6.82 17.43 -14.43
N LYS A 22 6.27 18.60 -14.08
CA LYS A 22 5.10 18.71 -13.19
C LYS A 22 3.88 18.00 -13.76
N VAL A 23 3.63 18.13 -15.06
CA VAL A 23 2.53 17.43 -15.75
C VAL A 23 2.75 15.91 -15.68
N LEU A 24 3.96 15.46 -16.00
CA LEU A 24 4.31 14.03 -15.93
C LEU A 24 4.19 13.44 -14.51
N PHE A 25 4.55 14.22 -13.49
CA PHE A 25 4.32 13.82 -12.10
C PHE A 25 2.84 13.72 -11.76
N GLY A 26 2.01 14.65 -12.24
CA GLY A 26 0.56 14.58 -12.08
C GLY A 26 -0.03 13.29 -12.66
N GLU A 27 0.36 12.94 -13.88
CA GLU A 27 -0.08 11.69 -14.52
C GLU A 27 0.44 10.45 -13.79
N THR A 28 1.69 10.46 -13.33
CA THR A 28 2.25 9.37 -12.52
C THR A 28 1.46 9.16 -11.23
N VAL A 29 1.14 10.25 -10.51
CA VAL A 29 0.33 10.21 -9.28
C VAL A 29 -1.08 9.67 -9.57
N LYS A 30 -1.68 10.06 -10.69
CA LYS A 30 -3.01 9.60 -11.11
C LYS A 30 -3.02 8.09 -11.33
N VAL A 31 -2.06 7.56 -12.10
CA VAL A 31 -1.93 6.12 -12.35
C VAL A 31 -1.64 5.36 -11.05
N TYR A 32 -0.74 5.87 -10.21
CA TYR A 32 -0.44 5.26 -8.91
C TYR A 32 -1.67 5.17 -8.00
N ARG A 33 -2.45 6.26 -7.89
CA ARG A 33 -3.68 6.27 -7.09
C ARG A 33 -4.74 5.31 -7.62
N GLN A 34 -4.86 5.17 -8.94
CA GLN A 34 -5.73 4.17 -9.55
C GLN A 34 -5.28 2.75 -9.19
N ALA A 35 -3.98 2.46 -9.25
CA ALA A 35 -3.43 1.16 -8.84
C ALA A 35 -3.69 0.87 -7.36
N CYS A 36 -3.49 1.85 -6.46
CA CYS A 36 -3.81 1.72 -5.04
C CYS A 36 -5.29 1.42 -4.82
N ARG A 37 -6.20 2.14 -5.49
CA ARG A 37 -7.64 1.90 -5.37
C ARG A 37 -8.02 0.49 -5.81
N TYR A 38 -7.44 0.03 -6.91
CA TYR A 38 -7.63 -1.32 -7.41
C TYR A 38 -7.17 -2.38 -6.39
N LEU A 39 -5.99 -2.17 -5.81
CA LEU A 39 -5.39 -3.03 -4.81
C LEU A 39 -6.17 -3.10 -3.51
N VAL A 40 -6.74 -1.98 -3.05
CA VAL A 40 -7.60 -1.95 -1.84
C VAL A 40 -8.75 -2.95 -1.98
N GLY A 41 -9.41 -3.00 -3.14
CA GLY A 41 -10.49 -3.96 -3.39
C GLY A 41 -10.04 -5.42 -3.29
N ILE A 42 -8.91 -5.76 -3.92
CA ILE A 42 -8.35 -7.12 -3.84
C ILE A 42 -7.98 -7.47 -2.39
N ILE A 43 -7.22 -6.60 -1.72
CA ILE A 43 -6.70 -6.88 -0.38
C ILE A 43 -7.84 -6.99 0.62
N TYR A 44 -8.85 -6.12 0.54
CA TYR A 44 -10.02 -6.19 1.41
C TYR A 44 -10.83 -7.48 1.20
N THR A 45 -11.01 -7.91 -0.06
CA THR A 45 -11.71 -9.17 -0.39
C THR A 45 -11.03 -10.39 0.24
N HIS A 46 -9.70 -10.38 0.32
CA HIS A 46 -8.88 -11.48 0.85
C HIS A 46 -8.36 -11.20 2.27
N TRP A 47 -8.95 -10.23 2.97
CA TRP A 47 -8.38 -9.75 4.24
C TRP A 47 -8.35 -10.82 5.33
N SER A 48 -9.25 -11.79 5.31
CA SER A 48 -9.25 -12.94 6.23
C SER A 48 -7.96 -13.76 6.15
N GLU A 49 -7.38 -13.91 4.96
CA GLU A 49 -6.14 -14.67 4.74
C GLU A 49 -4.91 -13.76 4.80
N LEU A 50 -5.02 -12.53 4.28
CA LEU A 50 -3.89 -11.60 4.19
C LEU A 50 -3.60 -10.87 5.50
N GLY A 51 -4.61 -10.65 6.34
CA GLY A 51 -4.51 -9.85 7.56
C GLY A 51 -3.67 -10.50 8.67
N GLU A 52 -3.43 -11.81 8.59
CA GLU A 52 -2.59 -12.57 9.52
C GLU A 52 -1.11 -12.60 9.11
N LEU A 53 -0.80 -12.18 7.88
CA LEU A 53 0.56 -12.21 7.34
C LEU A 53 1.42 -11.08 7.89
N THR A 54 2.73 -11.35 8.01
CA THR A 54 3.70 -10.28 8.26
C THR A 54 3.82 -9.36 7.04
N ALA A 55 4.37 -8.15 7.22
CA ALA A 55 4.57 -7.20 6.13
C ALA A 55 5.41 -7.79 4.97
N ASP A 56 6.40 -8.63 5.30
CA ASP A 56 7.29 -9.29 4.34
C ASP A 56 6.57 -10.40 3.56
N GLN A 57 5.56 -11.04 4.15
CA GLN A 57 4.77 -12.10 3.53
C GLN A 57 3.59 -11.56 2.71
N LEU A 58 2.99 -10.46 3.17
CA LEU A 58 1.80 -9.87 2.56
C LEU A 58 2.07 -9.42 1.13
N THR A 59 3.17 -8.72 0.89
CA THR A 59 3.46 -8.17 -0.44
C THR A 59 3.59 -9.28 -1.51
N PRO A 60 4.41 -10.34 -1.30
CA PRO A 60 4.46 -11.47 -2.22
C PRO A 60 3.12 -12.21 -2.37
N ALA A 61 2.31 -12.32 -1.31
CA ALA A 61 1.01 -12.96 -1.38
C ALA A 61 0.05 -12.20 -2.31
N VAL A 62 -0.02 -10.86 -2.18
CA VAL A 62 -0.82 -10.01 -3.06
C VAL A 62 -0.27 -10.03 -4.50
N GLU A 63 1.05 -10.00 -4.68
CA GLU A 63 1.65 -10.10 -6.02
C GLU A 63 1.25 -11.41 -6.73
N LYS A 64 1.21 -12.55 -6.01
CA LYS A 64 0.76 -13.84 -6.56
C LYS A 64 -0.69 -13.81 -7.04
N LEU A 65 -1.56 -13.01 -6.41
CA LEU A 65 -2.97 -12.95 -6.76
C LEU A 65 -3.22 -12.19 -8.08
N MET A 66 -2.37 -11.22 -8.43
CA MET A 66 -2.65 -10.28 -9.52
C MET A 66 -1.58 -10.18 -10.61
N HIS A 67 -0.31 -10.42 -10.29
CA HIS A 67 0.80 -10.14 -11.20
C HIS A 67 1.24 -11.42 -11.92
N LYS A 68 0.92 -11.50 -13.22
CA LYS A 68 1.40 -12.60 -14.07
C LYS A 68 2.91 -12.50 -14.26
N THR A 69 3.57 -13.66 -14.18
CA THR A 69 4.99 -13.82 -14.53
C THR A 69 5.14 -15.06 -15.41
N ALA A 70 6.29 -15.22 -16.09
CA ALA A 70 6.53 -16.41 -16.91
C ALA A 70 6.38 -17.73 -16.11
N LYS A 71 6.82 -17.73 -14.84
CA LYS A 71 6.69 -18.88 -13.93
C LYS A 71 5.28 -19.05 -13.33
N ARG A 72 4.43 -18.02 -13.42
CA ARG A 72 3.05 -18.01 -12.87
C ARG A 72 2.11 -17.29 -13.85
N PRO A 73 1.67 -17.97 -14.92
CA PRO A 73 0.80 -17.38 -15.93
C PRO A 73 -0.67 -17.25 -15.47
N ASN A 74 -1.09 -18.14 -14.57
CA ASN A 74 -2.45 -18.21 -14.04
C ASN A 74 -2.53 -17.46 -12.70
N VAL A 75 -3.23 -16.33 -12.71
CA VAL A 75 -3.45 -15.49 -11.52
C VAL A 75 -4.94 -15.15 -11.43
N LYS A 76 -5.44 -14.89 -10.21
CA LYS A 76 -6.87 -14.64 -9.96
C LYS A 76 -7.35 -13.30 -10.52
N TYR A 77 -6.46 -12.30 -10.55
CA TYR A 77 -6.77 -10.94 -11.01
C TYR A 77 -5.89 -10.52 -12.21
N PRO A 78 -6.01 -11.19 -13.38
CA PRO A 78 -5.17 -10.93 -14.55
C PRO A 78 -5.31 -9.51 -15.12
N GLN A 79 -6.43 -8.85 -14.85
CA GLN A 79 -6.77 -7.52 -15.32
C GLN A 79 -5.86 -6.42 -14.77
N PHE A 80 -5.17 -6.63 -13.65
CA PHE A 80 -4.22 -5.62 -13.14
C PHE A 80 -3.11 -5.35 -14.17
N ASN A 81 -2.51 -6.40 -14.74
CA ASN A 81 -1.48 -6.25 -15.76
C ASN A 81 -2.02 -5.65 -17.08
N LYS A 82 -3.33 -5.75 -17.34
CA LYS A 82 -3.99 -5.11 -18.49
C LYS A 82 -4.24 -3.62 -18.23
N ALA A 83 -4.77 -3.29 -17.05
CA ALA A 83 -5.08 -1.92 -16.65
C ALA A 83 -3.82 -1.07 -16.42
N PHE A 84 -2.75 -1.68 -15.90
CA PHE A 84 -1.49 -1.03 -15.58
C PHE A 84 -0.34 -1.70 -16.35
N HIS A 85 -0.33 -1.49 -17.67
CA HIS A 85 0.69 -2.07 -18.54
C HIS A 85 2.10 -1.65 -18.11
N LYS A 86 3.01 -2.62 -17.98
CA LYS A 86 4.41 -2.40 -17.55
C LYS A 86 4.55 -1.61 -16.23
N PHE A 87 3.62 -1.76 -15.30
CA PHE A 87 3.70 -1.09 -14.00
C PHE A 87 5.00 -1.46 -13.26
N PRO A 88 5.85 -0.48 -12.88
CA PRO A 88 7.14 -0.75 -12.26
C PRO A 88 7.02 -1.55 -10.97
N SER A 89 7.94 -2.49 -10.74
CA SER A 89 7.89 -3.42 -9.59
C SER A 89 7.94 -2.70 -8.24
N TYR A 90 8.82 -1.72 -8.09
CA TYR A 90 8.94 -0.95 -6.86
C TYR A 90 7.68 -0.13 -6.56
N TYR A 91 7.10 0.51 -7.58
CA TYR A 91 5.80 1.18 -7.43
C TYR A 91 4.68 0.20 -7.08
N ARG A 92 4.70 -1.01 -7.64
CA ARG A 92 3.71 -2.06 -7.31
C ARG A 92 3.76 -2.44 -5.85
N ARG A 93 4.96 -2.71 -5.33
CA ARG A 93 5.16 -3.06 -3.92
C ARG A 93 4.78 -1.90 -2.99
N ALA A 94 5.14 -0.67 -3.36
CA ALA A 94 4.70 0.52 -2.62
C ALA A 94 3.18 0.67 -2.60
N ALA A 95 2.51 0.44 -3.74
CA ALA A 95 1.05 0.49 -3.84
C ALA A 95 0.37 -0.61 -3.01
N ILE A 96 0.93 -1.82 -3.01
CA ILE A 96 0.45 -2.94 -2.19
C ILE A 96 0.57 -2.61 -0.70
N ALA A 97 1.74 -2.14 -0.25
CA ALA A 97 1.98 -1.77 1.13
C ALA A 97 1.04 -0.64 1.58
N PHE A 98 0.87 0.38 0.73
CA PHE A 98 -0.06 1.47 0.99
C PHE A 98 -1.50 0.97 1.11
N ALA A 99 -1.98 0.19 0.15
CA ALA A 99 -3.34 -0.35 0.15
C ALA A 99 -3.59 -1.27 1.35
N ALA A 100 -2.63 -2.13 1.71
CA ALA A 100 -2.71 -2.98 2.89
C ALA A 100 -2.80 -2.19 4.19
N GLY A 101 -2.01 -1.11 4.32
CA GLY A 101 -2.09 -0.21 5.47
C GLY A 101 -3.47 0.45 5.59
N GLN A 102 -4.05 0.89 4.47
CA GLN A 102 -5.40 1.46 4.44
C GLN A 102 -6.46 0.44 4.88
N VAL A 103 -6.39 -0.78 4.35
CA VAL A 103 -7.33 -1.86 4.71
C VAL A 103 -7.18 -2.25 6.17
N SER A 104 -5.96 -2.45 6.66
CA SER A 104 -5.68 -2.77 8.07
C SER A 104 -6.24 -1.70 9.01
N SER A 105 -6.01 -0.43 8.68
CA SER A 105 -6.54 0.69 9.47
C SER A 105 -8.06 0.70 9.49
N TYR A 106 -8.70 0.50 8.33
CA TYR A 106 -10.16 0.43 8.24
C TYR A 106 -10.73 -0.72 9.06
N VAL A 107 -10.23 -1.95 8.87
CA VAL A 107 -10.76 -3.15 9.54
C VAL A 107 -10.57 -3.07 11.05
N THR A 108 -9.40 -2.61 11.52
CA THR A 108 -9.15 -2.43 12.96
C THR A 108 -10.13 -1.43 13.56
N ARG A 109 -10.25 -0.24 12.96
CA ARG A 109 -11.17 0.81 13.45
C ARG A 109 -12.63 0.38 13.38
N TYR A 110 -13.01 -0.36 12.33
CA TYR A 110 -14.35 -0.88 12.18
C TYR A 110 -14.68 -1.89 13.29
N ARG A 111 -13.76 -2.81 13.61
CA ARG A 111 -13.91 -3.75 14.74
C ARG A 111 -13.97 -3.05 16.09
N GLU A 112 -13.11 -2.05 16.33
CA GLU A 112 -13.16 -1.22 17.54
C GLU A 112 -14.49 -0.46 17.68
N TRP A 113 -15.01 0.05 16.56
CA TRP A 113 -16.33 0.69 16.55
C TRP A 113 -17.44 -0.31 16.86
N GLN A 114 -17.39 -1.52 16.29
CA GLN A 114 -18.35 -2.59 16.55
C GLN A 114 -18.32 -3.11 17.98
N SER A 115 -17.16 -3.10 18.65
CA SER A 115 -17.04 -3.55 20.04
C SER A 115 -17.65 -2.58 21.05
N GLY A 116 -18.03 -1.36 20.62
CA GLY A 116 -18.61 -0.34 21.49
C GLY A 116 -17.60 0.34 22.42
N VAL A 117 -16.32 -0.03 22.37
CA VAL A 117 -15.26 0.58 23.18
C VAL A 117 -14.93 1.97 22.61
N ARG A 118 -15.65 2.98 23.07
CA ARG A 118 -15.39 4.37 22.72
C ARG A 118 -14.32 4.92 23.66
N LYS A 119 -13.10 5.15 23.14
CA LYS A 119 -12.10 5.97 23.84
C LYS A 119 -12.61 7.42 23.91
N ARG A 120 -13.42 7.75 24.92
CA ARG A 120 -13.74 9.13 25.25
C ARG A 120 -12.41 9.78 25.66
N LYS A 121 -11.90 10.72 24.88
CA LYS A 121 -10.90 11.66 25.41
C LYS A 121 -11.65 12.46 26.46
N GLY A 122 -11.46 12.12 27.74
CA GLY A 122 -11.91 12.97 28.83
C GLY A 122 -11.33 14.34 28.58
N VAL A 123 -12.21 15.33 28.41
CA VAL A 123 -11.83 16.73 28.56
C VAL A 123 -11.45 16.83 30.03
N ALA A 124 -10.14 16.92 30.32
CA ALA A 124 -9.69 17.34 31.63
C ALA A 124 -10.06 18.82 31.72
N GLU A 125 -11.07 19.13 32.53
CA GLU A 125 -11.28 20.46 33.11
C GLU A 125 -10.11 20.82 34.03
#